data_AF-A0A1Q9N8I4-F1
#
_entry.id   AF-A0A1Q9N8I4-F1
#
_cell.length_a   1.000
_cell.length_b   1.000
_cell.length_c   1.000
_cell.angle_alpha   90.00
_cell.angle_beta   90.00
_cell.angle_gamma   90.00
#
_symmetry.space_group_name_H-M   'P 1'
#
loop_
_entity.id
_entity.type
_entity.pdbx_description
1 polymer ?
#
loop_
_entity_poly.entity_id
_entity_poly.type
_entity_poly.pdbx_seq_one_letter_code
_entity_poly.pdbx_strand_id
1 'polypeptide(L)'
;MKFRVWKSYKIIEVEGSSMFPSLKTGWYLLFKTKNIEKIKRKEIILHFQEGKWLIKRIIGLSNEFIQIQNNSLLVNNTELQEDYLLGPRNSETISQWQLGSNEYVILGDNSNDSLDSRKFGSVNLPQNLFALKRRIWPLFDK
;
A
#
# COMPACT_ATOMS: atom_id res chain seq x y z
N MET A 1 -12.39 3.55 -29.45
CA MET A 1 -12.31 4.74 -28.57
C MET A 1 -10.89 4.84 -28.01
N LYS A 2 -10.16 5.93 -28.26
CA LYS A 2 -8.77 6.13 -27.76
C LYS A 2 -8.83 7.04 -26.53
N PHE A 3 -8.57 6.51 -25.34
CA PHE A 3 -8.45 7.31 -24.13
C PHE A 3 -7.03 7.86 -24.00
N ARG A 4 -6.89 9.18 -23.87
CA ARG A 4 -5.61 9.85 -23.58
C ARG A 4 -5.42 9.90 -22.07
N VAL A 5 -4.65 8.98 -21.52
CA VAL A 5 -4.29 9.01 -20.09
C VAL A 5 -3.22 10.07 -19.90
N TRP A 6 -3.58 11.19 -19.26
CA TRP A 6 -2.61 12.20 -18.86
C TRP A 6 -1.72 11.63 -17.75
N LYS A 7 -0.41 11.61 -17.97
CA LYS A 7 0.56 11.29 -16.91
C LYS A 7 0.55 12.46 -15.93
N SER A 8 0.01 12.24 -14.74
CA SER A 8 0.04 13.23 -13.67
C SER A 8 1.04 12.80 -12.61
N TYR A 9 1.63 13.78 -11.93
CA TYR A 9 2.59 13.58 -10.87
C TYR A 9 2.14 14.32 -9.62
N LYS A 10 2.45 13.77 -8.45
CA LYS A 10 2.29 14.44 -7.16
C LYS A 10 3.58 14.31 -6.39
N ILE A 11 4.02 15.41 -5.79
CA ILE A 11 5.07 15.39 -4.77
C ILE A 11 4.36 15.40 -3.43
N ILE A 12 4.68 14.43 -2.58
CA ILE A 12 4.06 14.25 -1.27
C ILE A 12 5.19 14.17 -0.24
N GLU A 13 5.06 14.95 0.83
CA GLU A 13 5.86 14.77 2.04
C GLU A 13 5.26 13.64 2.88
N VAL A 14 6.11 12.76 3.39
CA VAL A 14 5.68 11.70 4.31
C VAL A 14 5.45 12.31 5.67
N GLU A 15 4.21 12.22 6.15
CA GLU A 15 3.83 12.57 7.51
C GLU A 15 3.36 11.30 8.26
N GLY A 16 3.80 11.16 9.51
CA GLY A 16 3.47 10.01 10.36
C GLY A 16 4.32 8.76 10.10
N SER A 17 4.12 7.72 10.92
CA SER A 17 5.00 6.54 10.95
C SER A 17 4.42 5.29 10.29
N SER A 18 3.23 5.39 9.68
CA SER A 18 2.47 4.25 9.12
C SER A 18 3.23 3.41 8.09
N MET A 19 4.19 3.98 7.39
CA MET A 19 5.02 3.29 6.39
C MET A 19 6.46 3.04 6.87
N PHE A 20 6.78 3.29 8.14
CA PHE A 20 8.07 2.95 8.72
C PHE A 20 8.24 1.42 8.77
N PRO A 21 9.43 0.86 8.44
CA PRO A 21 10.70 1.52 8.14
C PRO A 21 10.86 1.99 6.69
N SER A 22 10.00 1.54 5.77
CA SER A 22 10.18 1.73 4.32
C SER A 22 10.15 3.19 3.91
N LEU A 23 9.34 4.01 4.56
CA LEU A 23 9.25 5.46 4.36
C LEU A 23 9.28 6.16 5.72
N LYS A 24 10.14 7.17 5.85
CA LYS A 24 10.31 7.95 7.08
C LYS A 24 9.69 9.34 6.93
N THR A 25 9.21 9.88 8.04
CA THR A 25 8.71 11.26 8.13
C THR A 25 9.71 12.25 7.54
N GLY A 26 9.21 13.25 6.81
CA GLY A 26 10.01 14.29 6.16
C GLY A 26 10.65 13.87 4.83
N TRP A 27 10.43 12.63 4.36
CA TRP A 27 10.80 12.26 3.00
C TRP A 27 9.83 12.86 1.99
N TYR A 28 10.35 13.39 0.89
CA TYR A 28 9.55 13.80 -0.26
C TYR A 28 9.55 12.71 -1.31
N LEU A 29 8.37 12.35 -1.75
CA LEU A 29 8.11 11.24 -2.66
C LEU A 29 7.45 11.74 -3.94
N LEU A 30 7.92 11.27 -5.08
CA LEU A 30 7.27 11.49 -6.36
C LEU A 30 6.34 10.32 -6.66
N PHE A 31 5.04 10.59 -6.75
CA PHE A 31 4.04 9.67 -7.23
C PHE A 31 3.66 9.97 -8.68
N LYS A 32 3.25 8.93 -9.42
CA LYS A 32 2.84 9.02 -10.82
C LYS A 32 1.53 8.25 -11.03
N THR A 33 0.68 8.75 -11.91
CA THR A 33 -0.53 8.03 -12.32
C THR A 33 -0.20 6.66 -12.93
N LYS A 34 -0.96 5.65 -12.52
CA LYS A 34 -0.85 4.26 -12.98
C LYS A 34 -2.25 3.64 -13.08
N ASN A 35 -2.48 2.89 -14.15
CA ASN A 35 -3.69 2.08 -14.30
C ASN A 35 -3.64 0.92 -13.30
N ILE A 36 -4.72 0.71 -12.55
CA ILE A 36 -4.87 -0.35 -11.56
C ILE A 36 -4.62 -1.75 -12.14
N GLU A 37 -4.98 -2.01 -13.40
CA GLU A 37 -4.70 -3.28 -14.09
C GLU A 37 -3.20 -3.59 -14.22
N LYS A 38 -2.35 -2.58 -14.08
CA LYS A 38 -0.88 -2.71 -14.14
C LYS A 38 -0.24 -2.66 -12.76
N ILE A 39 -1.02 -2.51 -11.69
CA ILE A 39 -0.51 -2.48 -10.32
C ILE A 39 0.13 -3.82 -10.00
N LYS A 40 1.20 -3.79 -9.20
CA LYS A 40 1.84 -5.00 -8.72
C LYS A 40 1.73 -5.05 -7.21
N ARG A 41 1.65 -6.27 -6.67
CA ARG A 41 1.78 -6.49 -5.23
C ARG A 41 3.06 -5.83 -4.72
N LYS A 42 3.01 -5.31 -3.49
CA LYS A 42 4.04 -4.53 -2.80
C LYS A 42 4.28 -3.12 -3.34
N GLU A 43 3.59 -2.66 -4.39
CA GLU A 43 3.69 -1.25 -4.78
C GLU A 43 3.05 -0.33 -3.74
N ILE A 44 3.66 0.83 -3.51
CA ILE A 44 3.17 1.86 -2.60
C ILE A 44 2.29 2.83 -3.39
N ILE A 45 1.12 3.15 -2.87
CA ILE A 45 0.13 4.02 -3.51
C ILE A 45 -0.27 5.18 -2.60
N LEU A 46 -0.85 6.21 -3.20
CA LEU A 46 -1.70 7.17 -2.50
C LEU A 46 -3.15 6.69 -2.55
N HIS A 47 -3.74 6.54 -1.39
CA HIS A 47 -5.15 6.23 -1.19
C HIS A 47 -5.85 7.43 -0.58
N PHE A 48 -6.97 7.86 -1.14
CA PHE A 48 -7.75 8.97 -0.59
C PHE A 48 -8.89 8.43 0.25
N GLN A 49 -8.90 8.76 1.54
CA GLN A 49 -9.92 8.30 2.47
C GLN A 49 -10.23 9.40 3.47
N GLU A 50 -11.52 9.63 3.73
CA GLU A 50 -12.00 10.59 4.74
C GLU A 50 -11.36 11.99 4.64
N GLY A 51 -11.21 12.48 3.40
CA GLY A 51 -10.65 13.81 3.15
C GLY A 51 -9.12 13.90 3.22
N LYS A 52 -8.42 12.78 3.41
CA LYS A 52 -6.95 12.74 3.58
C LYS A 52 -6.30 11.77 2.59
N TRP A 53 -5.08 12.11 2.18
CA TRP A 53 -4.21 11.20 1.43
C TRP A 53 -3.43 10.32 2.40
N LEU A 54 -3.53 9.01 2.22
CA LEU A 54 -2.81 7.99 2.96
C LEU A 54 -1.81 7.31 2.03
N ILE A 55 -0.59 7.09 2.53
CA ILE A 55 0.40 6.26 1.85
C ILE A 55 0.24 4.84 2.38
N LYS A 56 0.03 3.87 1.49
CA LYS A 56 -0.16 2.45 1.83
C LYS A 56 0.47 1.55 0.77
N ARG A 57 0.78 0.31 1.15
CA ARG A 57 1.29 -0.73 0.25
C ARG A 57 0.16 -1.65 -0.19
N ILE A 58 0.12 -1.97 -1.49
CA ILE A 58 -0.78 -3.00 -2.03
C ILE A 58 -0.31 -4.38 -1.57
N ILE A 59 -1.19 -5.12 -0.91
CA ILE A 59 -0.92 -6.46 -0.41
C ILE A 59 -1.78 -7.50 -1.10
N GLY A 60 -3.09 -7.27 -1.15
CA GLY A 60 -4.04 -8.13 -1.85
C GLY A 60 -4.45 -7.53 -3.18
N LEU A 61 -4.39 -8.34 -4.23
CA LEU A 61 -4.92 -8.02 -5.55
C LEU A 61 -6.34 -8.60 -5.72
N SER A 62 -7.05 -8.10 -6.70
CA SER A 62 -8.39 -8.58 -7.07
C SER A 62 -8.43 -10.10 -7.22
N ASN A 63 -9.51 -10.72 -6.73
CA ASN A 63 -9.76 -12.17 -6.77
C ASN A 63 -8.78 -13.03 -5.96
N GLU A 64 -7.98 -12.44 -5.07
CA GLU A 64 -7.11 -13.18 -4.16
C GLU A 64 -7.76 -13.44 -2.80
N PHE A 65 -7.30 -14.50 -2.13
CA PHE A 65 -7.53 -14.70 -0.71
C PHE A 65 -6.30 -14.21 0.07
N ILE A 66 -6.53 -13.33 1.05
CA ILE A 66 -5.48 -12.73 1.88
C ILE A 66 -5.73 -13.12 3.33
N GLN A 67 -4.69 -13.55 4.02
CA GLN A 67 -4.76 -13.90 5.43
C GLN A 67 -3.55 -13.35 6.17
N ILE A 68 -3.78 -12.76 7.34
CA ILE A 68 -2.74 -12.41 8.30
C ILE A 68 -2.99 -13.24 9.55
N GLN A 69 -2.00 -14.05 9.93
CA GLN A 69 -2.08 -14.90 11.11
C GLN A 69 -0.67 -15.13 11.65
N ASN A 70 -0.51 -15.08 12.98
CA ASN A 70 0.75 -15.37 13.68
C ASN A 70 1.94 -14.59 13.10
N ASN A 71 1.73 -13.30 12.84
CA ASN A 71 2.73 -12.41 12.25
C ASN A 71 3.17 -12.73 10.80
N SER A 72 2.54 -13.72 10.16
CA SER A 72 2.74 -14.05 8.75
C SER A 72 1.60 -13.49 7.90
N LEU A 73 1.94 -13.11 6.67
CA LEU A 73 1.01 -12.68 5.63
C LEU A 73 0.97 -13.75 4.53
N LEU A 74 -0.21 -14.27 4.24
CA LEU A 74 -0.45 -15.28 3.23
C LEU A 74 -1.29 -14.71 2.08
N VAL A 75 -0.93 -15.07 0.86
CA VAL A 75 -1.69 -14.79 -0.36
C VAL A 75 -2.00 -16.12 -1.02
N ASN A 76 -3.28 -16.45 -1.18
CA ASN A 76 -3.75 -17.74 -1.68
C ASN A 76 -3.05 -18.91 -0.96
N ASN A 77 -3.01 -18.86 0.37
CA ASN A 77 -2.37 -19.85 1.25
C ASN A 77 -0.84 -19.97 1.10
N THR A 78 -0.20 -19.08 0.35
CA THR A 78 1.27 -19.04 0.23
C THR A 78 1.80 -17.85 1.01
N GLU A 79 2.76 -18.08 1.90
CA GLU A 79 3.39 -17.01 2.68
C GLU A 79 4.12 -16.01 1.76
N LEU A 80 3.85 -14.73 1.98
CA LEU A 80 4.48 -13.63 1.29
C LEU A 80 5.66 -13.12 2.13
N GLN A 81 6.88 -13.24 1.60
CA GLN A 81 8.05 -12.64 2.23
C GLN A 81 7.94 -11.10 2.24
N GLU A 82 8.17 -10.47 3.40
CA GLU A 82 8.04 -9.02 3.61
C GLU A 82 9.40 -8.37 3.96
N ASP A 83 10.40 -8.51 3.08
CA ASP A 83 11.78 -8.01 3.26
C ASP A 83 11.91 -6.49 3.52
N TYR A 84 10.81 -5.74 3.38
CA TYR A 84 10.73 -4.30 3.65
C TYR A 84 10.38 -3.98 5.11
N LEU A 85 10.09 -4.99 5.94
CA LEU A 85 9.87 -4.83 7.38
C LEU A 85 11.18 -5.10 8.14
N LEU A 86 11.33 -4.50 9.34
CA LEU A 86 12.47 -4.79 10.22
C LEU A 86 12.34 -6.13 10.96
N GLY A 87 11.21 -6.82 10.80
CA GLY A 87 10.88 -8.02 11.54
C GLY A 87 9.48 -8.54 11.16
N PRO A 88 9.00 -9.57 11.86
CA PRO A 88 7.69 -10.15 11.59
C PRO A 88 6.58 -9.12 11.84
N ARG A 89 5.46 -9.26 11.11
CA ARG A 89 4.35 -8.33 11.19
C ARG A 89 3.76 -8.36 12.59
N ASN A 90 3.66 -7.24 13.32
CA ASN A 90 3.01 -7.27 14.62
C ASN A 90 1.48 -7.35 14.45
N SER A 91 0.93 -8.57 14.37
CA SER A 91 -0.50 -8.80 14.16
C SER A 91 -1.01 -9.79 15.20
N GLU A 92 -1.52 -9.26 16.30
CA GLU A 92 -2.16 -10.05 17.36
C GLU A 92 -3.52 -10.63 16.91
N THR A 93 -4.15 -10.02 15.90
CA THR A 93 -5.45 -10.42 15.38
C THR A 93 -5.32 -11.16 14.06
N ILE A 94 -6.07 -12.26 13.92
CA ILE A 94 -6.25 -12.95 12.65
C ILE A 94 -7.16 -12.11 11.77
N SER A 95 -6.68 -11.74 10.58
CA SER A 95 -7.47 -11.02 9.59
C SER A 95 -7.51 -11.81 8.28
N GLN A 96 -8.65 -11.82 7.61
CA GLN A 96 -8.83 -12.58 6.37
C GLN A 96 -9.77 -11.85 5.41
N TRP A 97 -9.47 -11.93 4.12
CA TRP A 97 -10.24 -11.30 3.06
C TRP A 97 -10.32 -12.22 1.85
N GLN A 98 -11.54 -12.51 1.40
CA GLN A 98 -11.80 -13.06 0.07
C GLN A 98 -12.14 -11.91 -0.86
N LEU A 99 -11.22 -11.53 -1.75
CA LEU A 99 -11.36 -10.33 -2.56
C LEU A 99 -12.17 -10.61 -3.82
N GLY A 100 -13.08 -9.69 -4.16
CA GLY A 100 -13.74 -9.62 -5.47
C GLY A 100 -12.86 -8.99 -6.56
N SER A 101 -13.48 -8.74 -7.72
CA SER A 101 -12.80 -8.27 -8.93
C SER A 101 -12.29 -6.82 -8.87
N ASN A 102 -12.74 -6.01 -7.90
CA ASN A 102 -12.31 -4.64 -7.67
C ASN A 102 -11.88 -4.38 -6.22
N GLU A 103 -11.62 -5.44 -5.45
CA GLU A 103 -11.25 -5.32 -4.05
C GLU A 103 -9.75 -5.57 -3.85
N TYR A 104 -9.15 -4.77 -2.98
CA TYR A 104 -7.73 -4.80 -2.67
C TYR A 104 -7.53 -4.74 -1.17
N VAL A 105 -6.45 -5.35 -0.68
CA VAL A 105 -5.97 -5.15 0.69
C VAL A 105 -4.78 -4.21 0.63
N ILE A 106 -4.85 -3.10 1.36
CA ILE A 106 -3.77 -2.13 1.47
C ILE A 106 -3.32 -2.02 2.92
N LEU A 107 -2.02 -2.10 3.18
CA LEU A 107 -1.47 -2.09 4.54
C LEU A 107 -0.41 -1.00 4.69
N GLY A 108 -0.30 -0.47 5.90
CA GLY A 108 0.93 0.21 6.32
C GLY A 108 1.98 -0.83 6.69
N ASP A 109 3.25 -0.45 6.52
CA ASP A 109 4.38 -1.28 6.90
C ASP A 109 4.55 -1.27 8.44
N ASN A 110 4.25 -0.15 9.09
CA ASN A 110 4.19 -0.09 10.54
C ASN A 110 2.84 -0.61 11.03
N SER A 111 2.85 -1.87 11.46
CA SER A 111 1.63 -2.54 11.88
C SER A 111 0.97 -1.90 13.12
N ASN A 112 1.74 -1.25 13.97
CA ASN A 112 1.26 -0.66 15.23
C ASN A 112 0.63 0.73 15.05
N ASP A 113 1.00 1.45 13.98
CA ASP A 113 0.61 2.85 13.77
C ASP A 113 0.06 3.08 12.36
N SER A 114 -0.91 2.26 11.95
CA SER A 114 -1.50 2.37 10.62
C SER A 114 -3.02 2.25 10.65
N LEU A 115 -3.68 3.23 10.02
CA LEU A 115 -5.08 3.14 9.59
C LEU A 115 -5.09 2.51 8.20
N ASP A 116 -5.38 1.22 8.13
CA ASP A 116 -5.34 0.43 6.89
C ASP A 116 -6.41 -0.67 6.85
N SER A 117 -6.32 -1.59 5.88
CA SER A 117 -7.33 -2.64 5.67
C SER A 117 -7.61 -3.51 6.90
N ARG A 118 -6.70 -3.60 7.88
CA ARG A 118 -6.95 -4.29 9.14
C ARG A 118 -8.03 -3.61 9.98
N LYS A 119 -8.23 -2.29 9.81
CA LYS A 119 -9.25 -1.50 10.52
C LYS A 119 -10.52 -1.29 9.70
N PHE A 120 -10.40 -1.10 8.39
CA PHE A 120 -11.53 -0.73 7.52
C PHE A 120 -11.90 -1.77 6.45
N GLY A 121 -11.22 -2.91 6.38
CA GLY A 121 -11.49 -3.96 5.41
C GLY A 121 -10.81 -3.77 4.05
N SER A 122 -11.27 -4.53 3.04
CA SER A 122 -10.86 -4.36 1.65
C SER A 122 -11.28 -2.97 1.13
N VAL A 123 -10.58 -2.48 0.11
CA VAL A 123 -10.88 -1.21 -0.53
C VAL A 123 -11.13 -1.39 -2.03
N ASN A 124 -12.06 -0.58 -2.54
CA ASN A 124 -12.20 -0.36 -3.97
C ASN A 124 -11.21 0.72 -4.41
N LEU A 125 -10.39 0.42 -5.42
CA LEU A 125 -9.43 1.38 -5.98
C LEU A 125 -9.93 1.92 -7.32
N PRO A 126 -9.65 3.21 -7.64
CA PRO A 126 -10.05 3.78 -8.92
C PRO A 126 -9.22 3.19 -10.08
N GLN A 127 -9.77 3.23 -11.30
CA GLN A 127 -9.09 2.74 -12.50
C GLN A 127 -7.69 3.36 -12.69
N ASN A 128 -7.53 4.64 -12.32
CA ASN A 128 -6.24 5.31 -12.30
C ASN A 128 -5.96 5.82 -10.89
N LEU A 129 -4.80 5.44 -10.35
CA LEU A 129 -4.32 5.85 -9.02
C LEU A 129 -2.91 6.40 -9.10
N PHE A 130 -2.40 6.92 -7.98
CA PHE A 130 -1.02 7.37 -7.85
C PHE A 130 -0.16 6.29 -7.20
N ALA A 131 0.84 5.78 -7.91
CA ALA A 131 1.83 4.84 -7.41
C ALA A 131 3.18 5.52 -7.21
N LEU A 132 3.91 5.13 -6.17
CA LEU A 132 5.22 5.67 -5.82
C LEU A 132 6.20 5.40 -6.96
N LYS A 133 6.80 6.46 -7.49
CA LYS A 133 7.82 6.36 -8.54
C LYS A 133 9.23 6.37 -7.97
N ARG A 134 9.51 7.25 -7.00
CA ARG A 134 10.80 7.36 -6.30
C ARG A 134 10.71 8.29 -5.09
N ARG A 135 11.61 8.11 -4.12
CA ARG A 135 12.01 9.17 -3.19
C ARG A 135 12.80 10.24 -3.95
N ILE A 136 12.53 11.52 -3.68
CA ILE A 136 13.25 12.66 -4.27
C ILE A 136 14.05 13.46 -3.24
N TRP A 137 13.68 13.36 -1.96
CA TRP A 137 14.45 13.93 -0.86
C TRP A 137 14.18 13.18 0.46
N PRO A 138 15.18 13.03 1.36
CA PRO A 138 16.59 13.20 1.09
C PRO A 138 17.06 12.17 0.04
N LEU A 139 18.10 12.50 -0.73
CA LEU A 139 18.61 11.57 -1.74
C LEU A 139 19.33 10.37 -1.10
N PHE A 140 19.91 10.57 0.08
CA PHE A 140 20.66 9.56 0.83
C PHE A 140 20.11 9.45 2.25
N ASP A 141 20.08 8.24 2.76
CA ASP A 141 19.90 8.01 4.19
C ASP A 141 21.23 8.38 4.88
N LYS A 142 21.17 9.22 5.92
CA LYS A 142 22.32 9.48 6.79
C LYS A 142 22.64 8.26 7.63
#